data_AF-A0A3E3JYH3-F1
#
_entry.id   AF-A0A3E3JYH3-F1
#
_cell.length_a   1.000
_cell.length_b   1.000
_cell.length_c   1.000
_cell.angle_alpha   90.00
_cell.angle_beta   90.00
_cell.angle_gamma   90.00
#
_symmetry.space_group_name_H-M   'P 1'
#
loop_
_entity.id
_entity.type
_entity.pdbx_description
1 polymer ?
#
loop_
_entity_poly.entity_id
_entity_poly.type
_entity_poly.pdbx_seq_one_letter_code
_entity_poly.pdbx_strand_id
1 'polypeptide(L)'
;MHRRKLRKYRILKDICAVVGGIAVLVMAGSADSYSQNIISTAEFFMAFGIALDMTVVAYMLYDCVKDREKHYLQMRELRRRHRLQGMKKSA
;
A
#
# COMPACT_ATOMS: atom_id res chain seq x y z
N MET A 1 -16.14 15.74 7.42
CA MET A 1 -14.81 15.75 6.74
C MET A 1 -13.88 14.59 7.15
N HIS A 2 -13.82 14.17 8.42
CA HIS A 2 -12.86 13.15 8.93
C HIS A 2 -12.97 11.73 8.34
N ARG A 3 -14.19 11.17 8.17
CA ARG A 3 -14.36 9.81 7.59
C ARG A 3 -13.87 9.71 6.14
N ARG A 4 -13.88 10.82 5.39
CA ARG A 4 -13.42 10.86 3.99
C ARG A 4 -11.90 10.68 3.88
N LYS A 5 -11.09 11.23 4.81
CA LYS A 5 -9.63 11.06 4.81
C LYS A 5 -9.20 9.62 5.12
N LEU A 6 -9.81 9.00 6.14
CA LEU A 6 -9.57 7.58 6.46
C LEU A 6 -9.96 6.66 5.30
N ARG A 7 -11.11 6.92 4.66
CA ARG A 7 -11.52 6.16 3.46
C ARG A 7 -10.50 6.31 2.32
N LYS A 8 -9.93 7.51 2.10
CA LYS A 8 -8.89 7.72 1.09
C LYS A 8 -7.63 6.90 1.37
N TYR A 9 -7.16 6.85 2.62
CA TYR A 9 -5.99 6.02 2.95
C TYR A 9 -6.25 4.53 2.74
N ARG A 10 -7.43 4.03 3.11
CA ARG A 10 -7.80 2.63 2.84
C ARG A 10 -7.81 2.32 1.35
N ILE A 11 -8.49 3.14 0.56
CA ILE A 11 -8.54 2.96 -0.90
C ILE A 11 -7.12 2.97 -1.49
N LEU A 12 -6.28 3.92 -1.07
CA LEU A 12 -4.92 4.02 -1.60
C LEU A 12 -4.08 2.80 -1.21
N LYS A 13 -4.22 2.31 0.02
CA LYS A 13 -3.57 1.09 0.49
C LYS A 13 -4.03 -0.16 -0.27
N ASP A 14 -5.34 -0.26 -0.54
CA ASP A 14 -5.91 -1.36 -1.32
C ASP A 14 -5.40 -1.32 -2.77
N ILE A 15 -5.29 -0.12 -3.38
CA ILE A 15 -4.67 0.06 -4.69
C ILE A 15 -3.21 -0.41 -4.68
N CYS A 16 -2.41 -0.01 -3.69
CA CYS A 16 -1.01 -0.46 -3.57
C CYS A 16 -0.93 -1.99 -3.45
N ALA A 17 -1.80 -2.61 -2.66
CA ALA A 17 -1.83 -4.06 -2.53
C ALA A 17 -2.19 -4.76 -3.85
N VAL A 18 -3.18 -4.25 -4.58
CA VAL A 18 -3.60 -4.80 -5.88
C VAL A 18 -2.47 -4.66 -6.91
N VAL A 19 -1.84 -3.48 -7.01
CA VAL A 19 -0.73 -3.25 -7.94
C VAL A 19 0.45 -4.15 -7.63
N GLY A 20 0.83 -4.27 -6.35
CA GLY A 20 1.90 -5.17 -5.91
C GLY A 20 1.58 -6.64 -6.22
N GLY A 21 0.33 -7.06 -6.00
CA GLY A 21 -0.13 -8.41 -6.34
C GLY A 21 -0.07 -8.71 -7.84
N ILE A 22 -0.51 -7.78 -8.68
CA ILE A 22 -0.42 -7.91 -10.15
C ILE A 22 1.04 -8.02 -10.58
N ALA A 23 1.93 -7.21 -10.01
CA ALA A 23 3.34 -7.25 -10.34
C ALA A 23 3.97 -8.60 -9.97
N VAL A 24 3.62 -9.18 -8.83
CA VAL A 24 4.02 -10.55 -8.46
C VAL A 24 3.51 -11.59 -9.46
N LEU A 25 2.26 -11.46 -9.92
CA LEU A 25 1.72 -12.36 -10.95
C LEU A 25 2.48 -12.25 -12.28
N VAL A 26 2.88 -11.04 -12.70
CA VAL A 26 3.70 -10.84 -13.90
C VAL A 26 5.06 -11.50 -13.76
N MET A 27 5.72 -11.38 -12.60
CA MET A 27 6.99 -12.07 -12.34
C MET A 27 6.85 -13.60 -12.43
N ALA A 28 5.79 -14.16 -11.87
CA ALA A 28 5.52 -15.60 -11.94
C ALA A 28 5.23 -16.06 -13.38
N GLY A 29 4.38 -15.31 -14.10
CA GLY A 29 4.01 -15.63 -15.47
C GLY A 29 5.17 -15.49 -16.46
N SER A 30 6.06 -14.51 -16.27
CA SER A 30 7.26 -14.38 -17.10
C SER A 30 8.26 -15.50 -16.82
N ALA A 31 8.44 -15.90 -15.56
CA ALA A 31 9.29 -17.03 -15.20
C ALA A 31 8.78 -18.35 -15.80
N ASP A 32 7.47 -18.60 -15.70
CA ASP A 32 6.84 -19.79 -16.30
C ASP A 32 7.00 -19.79 -17.82
N SER A 33 6.67 -18.67 -18.48
CA SER A 33 6.80 -18.53 -19.95
C SER A 33 8.24 -18.72 -20.42
N TYR A 34 9.22 -18.21 -19.65
CA TYR A 34 10.64 -18.42 -19.95
C TYR A 34 11.04 -19.89 -19.81
N SER A 35 10.57 -20.57 -18.75
CA SER A 35 10.85 -22.00 -18.54
C SER A 35 10.29 -22.90 -19.64
N GLN A 36 9.20 -22.46 -20.28
CA GLN A 36 8.57 -23.14 -21.42
C GLN A 36 9.20 -22.75 -22.76
N ASN A 37 10.28 -21.96 -22.78
CA ASN A 37 10.92 -21.42 -23.98
C ASN A 37 9.96 -20.62 -24.90
N ILE A 38 8.89 -20.04 -24.35
CA ILE A 38 7.92 -19.23 -25.10
C ILE A 38 8.48 -17.83 -25.38
N ILE A 39 9.20 -17.27 -24.39
CA ILE A 39 9.81 -15.95 -24.48
C ILE A 39 11.33 -16.05 -24.43
N SER A 40 12.00 -15.07 -25.03
CA SER A 40 13.45 -14.95 -24.98
C SER A 40 13.95 -14.52 -23.60
N THR A 41 15.24 -14.74 -23.34
CA THR A 41 15.92 -14.26 -22.12
C THR A 41 15.79 -12.74 -21.95
N ALA A 42 15.83 -11.98 -23.04
CA ALA A 42 15.72 -10.52 -23.00
C ALA A 42 14.30 -10.06 -22.60
N GLU A 43 13.27 -10.71 -23.15
CA GLU A 43 11.87 -10.44 -22.80
C GLU A 43 11.57 -10.83 -21.36
N PHE A 44 12.12 -11.95 -20.88
CA PHE A 44 12.03 -12.34 -19.48
C PHE A 44 12.59 -11.27 -18.55
N PHE A 45 13.84 -10.84 -18.76
CA PHE A 45 14.46 -9.84 -17.90
C PHE A 45 13.75 -8.49 -17.94
N MET A 46 13.25 -8.06 -19.10
CA MET A 46 12.44 -6.84 -19.18
C MET A 46 11.14 -6.96 -18.38
N ALA A 47 10.34 -8.01 -18.62
CA ALA A 47 9.06 -8.20 -17.94
C ALA A 47 9.24 -8.37 -16.43
N PHE A 48 10.22 -9.20 -16.03
CA PHE A 48 10.53 -9.45 -14.63
C PHE A 48 11.07 -8.19 -13.93
N GLY A 49 11.98 -7.46 -14.57
CA GLY A 49 12.55 -6.23 -14.01
C GLY A 49 11.50 -5.15 -13.74
N ILE A 50 10.64 -4.87 -14.73
CA ILE A 50 9.55 -3.89 -14.57
C ILE A 50 8.60 -4.33 -13.44
N ALA A 51 8.27 -5.61 -13.37
CA ALA A 51 7.40 -6.14 -12.34
C ALA A 51 8.04 -6.09 -10.94
N LEU A 52 9.34 -6.34 -10.83
CA LEU A 52 10.08 -6.17 -9.59
C LEU A 52 10.04 -4.72 -9.10
N ASP A 53 10.36 -3.77 -9.97
CA ASP A 53 10.34 -2.33 -9.65
C ASP A 53 8.95 -1.89 -9.18
N MET A 54 7.90 -2.31 -9.89
CA MET A 54 6.52 -2.01 -9.52
C MET A 54 6.15 -2.62 -8.17
N THR A 55 6.60 -3.84 -7.87
CA THR A 55 6.36 -4.50 -6.58
C THR A 55 7.00 -3.70 -5.45
N VAL A 56 8.25 -3.29 -5.64
CA VAL A 56 9.03 -2.52 -4.66
C VAL A 56 8.37 -1.15 -4.39
N VAL A 57 7.98 -0.43 -5.44
CA VAL A 57 7.28 0.86 -5.31
C VAL A 57 5.92 0.69 -4.63
N ALA A 58 5.13 -0.33 -5.01
CA ALA A 58 3.84 -0.60 -4.41
C ALA A 58 3.96 -0.90 -2.91
N TYR A 59 4.97 -1.68 -2.52
CA TYR A 59 5.22 -2.01 -1.11
C TYR A 59 5.65 -0.79 -0.29
N MET A 60 6.58 0.03 -0.81
CA MET A 60 6.99 1.26 -0.14
C MET A 60 5.82 2.25 0.06
N LEU A 61 4.98 2.39 -0.96
CA LEU A 61 3.79 3.24 -0.87
C LEU A 61 2.76 2.68 0.10
N TYR A 62 2.55 1.36 0.11
CA TYR A 62 1.66 0.69 1.06
C TYR A 62 2.05 1.02 2.50
N ASP A 63 3.32 0.85 2.85
CA ASP A 63 3.83 1.12 4.20
C ASP A 63 3.74 2.61 4.56
N CYS A 64 4.10 3.51 3.63
CA CYS A 64 3.93 4.94 3.83
C CYS A 64 2.47 5.32 4.15
N VAL A 65 1.51 4.78 3.38
CA VAL A 65 0.08 5.05 3.58
C VAL A 65 -0.43 4.46 4.88
N LYS A 66 0.02 3.26 5.24
CA LYS A 66 -0.30 2.59 6.50
C LYS A 66 0.16 3.41 7.71
N ASP A 67 1.37 3.96 7.67
CA ASP A 67 1.90 4.81 8.72
C ASP A 67 1.14 6.13 8.84
N ARG A 68 0.80 6.75 7.70
CA ARG A 68 -0.05 7.95 7.67
C ARG A 68 -1.45 7.70 8.23
N GLU A 69 -2.05 6.54 7.95
CA GLU A 69 -3.35 6.14 8.52
C GLU A 69 -3.24 5.99 10.04
N LYS A 70 -2.21 5.29 10.53
CA LYS A 70 -1.95 5.07 11.96
C LYS A 70 -1.73 6.39 12.71
N HIS A 71 -0.86 7.26 12.19
CA HIS A 71 -0.60 8.57 12.80
C HIS A 71 -1.87 9.41 12.89
N TYR A 72 -2.70 9.39 11.84
CA TYR A 72 -3.97 10.12 11.84
C TYR A 72 -4.94 9.62 12.91
N LEU A 73 -5.01 8.30 13.12
CA LEU A 73 -5.83 7.69 14.17
C LEU A 73 -5.33 8.06 15.57
N GLN A 74 -4.02 8.01 15.80
CA GLN A 74 -3.41 8.42 17.08
C GLN A 74 -3.74 9.89 17.43
N MET A 75 -3.55 10.81 16.48
CA MET A 75 -3.88 12.23 16.68
C MET A 75 -5.39 12.48 16.89
N ARG A 76 -6.24 11.58 16.39
CA ARG A 76 -7.69 11.63 16.64
C ARG A 76 -8.02 11.19 18.07
N GLU A 77 -7.38 10.13 18.54
CA GLU A 77 -7.56 9.63 19.91
C GLU A 77 -7.06 10.64 20.95
N LEU A 78 -5.89 11.24 20.71
CA LEU A 78 -5.35 12.30 21.58
C LEU A 78 -6.33 13.48 21.70
N ARG A 79 -6.87 13.97 20.58
CA ARG A 79 -7.92 15.02 20.58
C ARG A 79 -9.22 14.60 21.26
N ARG A 80 -9.56 13.31 21.27
CA ARG A 80 -10.72 12.80 22.00
C ARG A 80 -10.45 12.80 23.50
N ARG A 81 -9.26 12.35 23.93
CA ARG A 81 -8.84 12.35 25.34
C ARG A 81 -8.80 13.77 25.93
N HIS A 82 -8.20 14.72 25.22
CA HIS A 82 -8.17 16.12 25.66
C HIS A 82 -9.57 16.73 25.86
N ARG A 83 -10.52 16.44 24.96
CA ARG A 83 -11.91 16.90 25.13
C ARG A 83 -12.59 16.31 26.35
N LEU A 84 -12.39 15.01 26.61
CA LEU A 84 -12.95 14.34 27.79
C LEU A 84 -12.35 14.88 29.10
N GLN A 85 -11.04 15.17 29.12
CA GLN A 85 -10.39 15.79 30.28
C GLN A 85 -10.86 17.23 30.50
N GLY A 86 -11.07 18.02 29.44
CA GLY A 86 -11.63 19.36 29.54
C GLY A 86 -13.02 19.36 30.16
N MET A 87 -13.90 18.46 29.70
CA MET A 87 -15.25 18.32 30.28
C MET A 87 -15.22 17.93 31.77
N LYS A 88 -14.30 17.05 32.18
CA LYS A 88 -14.13 16.66 33.60
C LYS A 88 -13.61 17.78 34.51
N LYS A 89 -12.92 18.79 33.96
CA LYS A 89 -12.43 19.94 34.73
C LYS A 89 -13.43 21.08 34.84
N SER A 90 -14.48 21.06 34.01
CA SER A 90 -15.53 22.09 33.96
C SER A 90 -16.83 21.66 34.64
N ALA A 91 -16.87 20.46 35.23
CA ALA A 91 -17.93 19.94 36.08
C ALA A 91 -17.42 19.85 37.52
#